data_AF-A0A9Q9DQ44-F1
#
_entry.id   AF-A0A9Q9DQ44-F1
#
_cell.length_a   1.000
_cell.length_b   1.000
_cell.length_c   1.000
_cell.angle_alpha   90.00
_cell.angle_beta   90.00
_cell.angle_gamma   90.00
#
_symmetry.space_group_name_H-M   'P 1'
#
loop_
_entity.id
_entity.type
_entity.pdbx_description
1 polymer ?
#
loop_
_entity_poly.entity_id
_entity_poly.type
_entity_poly.pdbx_seq_one_letter_code
_entity_poly.pdbx_strand_id
1 'polypeptide(L)' 'MHRPKHTPARAAYQDPIESRPLNVVCFSPLKRKYGDAVSGLVRNRTNYISKETFLLAFKAAFKQSITKENI' A
#
# COMPACT_ATOMS: atom_id res chain seq x y z
N MET A 1 -37.46 19.95 -44.98
CA MET A 1 -37.44 19.77 -43.51
C MET A 1 -36.27 18.87 -43.14
N HIS A 2 -35.06 19.43 -43.00
CA HIS A 2 -33.85 18.69 -42.60
C HIS A 2 -33.68 18.86 -41.09
N ARG A 3 -33.84 17.77 -40.32
CA ARG A 3 -33.56 17.80 -38.87
C ARG A 3 -32.04 17.82 -38.66
N PRO A 4 -31.47 18.75 -37.88
CA PRO A 4 -30.08 18.64 -37.48
C PRO A 4 -29.94 17.44 -36.54
N LYS A 5 -28.95 16.58 -36.80
CA LYS A 5 -28.55 15.56 -35.82
C LYS A 5 -27.90 16.29 -34.65
N HIS A 6 -28.60 16.33 -33.51
CA HIS A 6 -27.98 16.69 -32.24
C HIS A 6 -26.93 15.63 -31.92
N THR A 7 -25.66 15.96 -32.13
CA THR A 7 -24.55 15.27 -31.51
C THR A 7 -24.48 15.74 -30.05
N PRO A 8 -24.68 14.88 -29.04
CA PRO A 8 -24.32 15.27 -27.70
C PRO A 8 -22.83 14.93 -27.54
N ALA A 9 -21.99 15.94 -27.75
CA ALA A 9 -20.71 16.02 -27.04
C ALA A 9 -21.05 16.20 -25.56
N ARG A 10 -21.10 15.10 -24.81
CA ARG A 10 -21.35 15.15 -23.36
C ARG A 10 -20.16 14.57 -22.61
N ALA A 11 -19.35 15.52 -22.16
CA ALA A 11 -18.55 15.51 -20.95
C ALA A 11 -17.41 14.47 -20.85
N ALA A 12 -16.22 14.95 -21.20
CA ALA A 12 -15.03 14.71 -20.39
C ALA A 12 -15.27 15.06 -18.91
N TYR A 13 -14.42 14.51 -18.04
CA TYR A 13 -14.47 14.54 -16.56
C TYR A 13 -15.35 13.47 -15.92
N GLN A 14 -15.13 12.22 -16.31
CA GLN A 14 -14.96 11.23 -15.26
C GLN A 14 -13.46 10.93 -15.21
N ASP A 15 -12.70 11.77 -14.50
CA ASP A 15 -11.61 11.19 -13.75
C ASP A 15 -12.33 10.21 -12.81
N PRO A 16 -12.12 8.89 -12.90
CA PRO A 16 -12.37 8.12 -11.72
C PRO A 16 -11.46 8.78 -10.70
N ILE A 17 -12.02 9.32 -9.62
CA ILE A 17 -11.28 9.28 -8.38
C ILE A 17 -11.04 7.78 -8.24
N GLU A 18 -9.92 7.31 -8.79
CA GLU A 18 -9.25 6.09 -8.45
C GLU A 18 -9.00 6.30 -6.96
N SER A 19 -10.03 6.08 -6.14
CA SER A 19 -9.83 5.48 -4.85
C SER A 19 -9.26 4.13 -5.20
N ARG A 20 -7.97 4.13 -5.55
CA ARG A 20 -7.14 2.95 -5.68
C ARG A 20 -7.37 2.31 -4.32
N PRO A 21 -8.23 1.28 -4.24
CA PRO A 21 -8.80 0.85 -2.98
C PRO A 21 -7.57 0.55 -2.16
N LEU A 22 -7.37 1.28 -1.05
CA LEU A 22 -6.16 1.25 -0.25
C LEU A 22 -5.75 -0.21 -0.13
N ASN A 23 -4.83 -0.64 -1.00
CA ASN A 23 -4.93 -2.03 -1.43
C ASN A 23 -4.37 -2.80 -0.26
N VAL A 24 -5.23 -3.49 0.48
CA VAL A 24 -4.81 -4.32 1.61
C VAL A 24 -3.73 -5.31 1.16
N VAL A 25 -3.69 -5.63 -0.13
CA VAL A 25 -2.63 -6.39 -0.79
C VAL A 25 -1.31 -5.59 -0.88
N CYS A 26 -1.30 -4.27 -1.16
CA CYS A 26 -0.09 -3.42 -1.14
C CYS A 26 0.63 -3.42 0.22
N PHE A 27 -0.08 -3.67 1.33
CA PHE A 27 0.52 -3.81 2.65
C PHE A 27 0.95 -5.25 2.99
N SER A 28 0.59 -6.23 2.17
CA SER A 28 0.97 -7.63 2.39
C SER A 28 2.50 -7.85 2.39
N PRO A 29 3.28 -7.23 1.47
CA PRO A 29 4.74 -7.28 1.53
C PRO A 29 5.30 -6.73 2.84
N LEU A 30 4.77 -5.60 3.31
CA LEU A 30 5.17 -4.98 4.58
C LEU A 30 4.87 -5.90 5.76
N LYS A 31 3.63 -6.42 5.84
CA LYS A 31 3.20 -7.32 6.91
C LYS A 31 4.09 -8.57 6.96
N ARG A 32 4.42 -9.15 5.80
CA ARG A 32 5.29 -10.34 5.71
C ARG A 32 6.71 -10.03 6.17
N LYS A 33 7.38 -9.05 5.56
CA LYS A 33 8.78 -8.70 5.93
C LYS A 33 8.90 -8.30 7.38
N TYR A 34 7.92 -7.58 7.91
CA TYR A 34 7.92 -7.19 9.30
C TYR A 34 7.72 -8.39 10.24
N GLY A 35 6.77 -9.28 9.93
CA GLY A 35 6.57 -10.52 10.67
C GLY A 35 7.81 -11.42 10.68
N ASP A 36 8.50 -11.53 9.54
CA ASP A 36 9.75 -12.28 9.43
C ASP A 36 10.86 -11.68 10.31
N ALA A 37 11.00 -10.35 10.32
CA ALA A 37 11.98 -9.66 11.17
C ALA A 37 11.70 -9.90 12.66
N VAL A 38 10.45 -9.75 13.10
CA VAL A 38 10.06 -10.00 14.50
C VAL A 38 10.26 -11.47 14.87
N SER A 39 9.88 -12.41 13.99
CA SER A 39 10.11 -13.85 14.19
C SER A 39 11.59 -14.18 14.34
N GLY A 40 12.46 -13.56 13.53
CA GLY A 40 13.92 -13.68 13.66
C GLY A 40 14.44 -13.20 15.02
N LEU A 41 13.94 -12.07 15.52
CA LEU A 41 14.30 -11.54 16.84
C LEU A 41 13.90 -12.50 17.97
N VAL A 42 12.68 -13.06 17.92
CA VAL A 42 12.19 -14.05 18.90
C VAL A 42 13.01 -15.33 18.86
N ARG A 43 13.33 -15.85 17.65
CA ARG A 43 14.13 -17.07 17.47
C ARG A 43 15.55 -16.94 18.00
N ASN A 44 16.11 -15.73 18.04
CA ASN A 44 17.43 -15.48 18.63
C ASN A 44 17.43 -15.46 20.18
N ARG A 45 16.42 -16.09 20.82
CA ARG A 45 16.19 -16.14 22.28
C ARG A 45 16.03 -14.77 22.94
N THR A 46 15.63 -13.76 22.16
CA THR A 46 15.28 -12.46 22.70
C THR A 46 13.88 -12.52 23.31
N ASN A 47 13.78 -12.90 24.59
CA ASN A 47 12.49 -12.96 25.31
C ASN A 47 11.86 -11.57 25.53
N TYR A 48 12.62 -10.51 25.27
CA TYR A 48 12.17 -9.13 25.40
C TYR A 48 12.62 -8.30 24.20
N ILE A 49 11.69 -7.95 23.33
CA ILE A 49 11.93 -7.00 22.24
C ILE A 49 11.55 -5.62 22.77
N SER A 50 12.53 -4.72 22.90
CA SER A 50 12.25 -3.35 23.31
C SER A 50 11.39 -2.63 22.27
N LYS A 51 10.66 -1.58 22.69
CA LYS A 51 9.90 -0.74 21.76
C LYS A 51 10.78 -0.16 20.65
N GLU A 52 12.01 0.22 20.96
CA GLU A 52 12.96 0.73 19.98
C GLU A 52 13.32 -0.33 18.94
N THR A 53 13.70 -1.53 19.37
CA THR A 53 14.01 -2.64 18.46
C THR A 53 12.81 -2.99 17.58
N PHE A 54 11.61 -3.00 18.16
CA PHE A 54 10.35 -3.25 17.45
C PHE A 54 10.08 -2.20 16.37
N LEU A 55 10.26 -0.92 16.69
CA LEU A 55 10.07 0.21 15.75
C LEU A 55 11.17 0.26 14.68
N LEU A 56 12.41 -0.07 15.02
CA LEU A 56 13.51 -0.15 14.07
C LEU A 56 13.27 -1.25 13.03
N ALA A 57 12.81 -2.43 13.47
CA ALA A 57 12.41 -3.52 12.58
C ALA A 57 11.27 -3.08 11.64
N PHE A 58 10.28 -2.33 12.15
CA PHE A 58 9.20 -1.79 11.33
C PHE A 58 9.73 -0.81 10.28
N LYS A 59 10.55 0.17 10.69
CA LYS A 59 11.13 1.18 9.80
C LYS A 59 11.95 0.54 8.66
N ALA A 60 12.72 -0.50 8.98
CA ALA A 60 13.47 -1.26 7.99
C ALA A 60 12.55 -2.00 7.01
N ALA A 61 11.55 -2.73 7.52
CA ALA A 61 10.58 -3.44 6.70
C ALA A 61 9.77 -2.49 5.79
N PHE A 62 9.38 -1.32 6.31
CA PHE A 62 8.68 -0.28 5.58
C PHE A 62 9.48 0.21 4.37
N LYS A 63 10.74 0.62 4.59
CA LYS A 63 11.65 1.05 3.51
C LYS A 63 11.86 -0.02 2.43
N GLN A 64 11.81 -1.29 2.82
CA GLN A 64 12.01 -2.41 1.91
C GLN A 64 10.75 -2.89 1.18
N SER A 65 9.56 -2.42 1.58
CA SER A 65 8.28 -2.96 1.10
C SER A 65 7.43 -1.91 0.40
N ILE A 66 7.60 -0.63 0.77
CA ILE A 66 6.91 0.47 0.12
C ILE A 66 7.71 0.89 -1.11
N THR A 67 7.17 0.59 -2.28
CA THR A 67 7.66 1.06 -3.58
C THR A 67 6.71 2.14 -4.11
N LYS A 68 7.12 2.89 -5.14
CA LYS A 68 6.23 3.88 -5.80
C LYS A 68 4.95 3.26 -6.35
N GLU A 69 4.93 1.95 -6.57
CA GLU A 69 3.76 1.23 -7.06
C GLU A 69 2.75 0.94 -5.93
N ASN A 70 3.18 0.98 -4.67
CA ASN A 70 2.36 0.69 -3.48
C ASN A 70 1.86 1.97 -2.76
N ILE A 71 2.26 3.15 -3.24
CA ILE A 71 1.78 4.48 -2.79
C ILE A 71 0.77 5.00 -3.83
#